data_AF-A0A1Q2M5N0-F1
#
_entry.id   AF-A0A1Q2M5N0-F1
#
_cell.length_a   1.000
_cell.length_b   1.000
_cell.length_c   1.000
_cell.angle_alpha   90.00
_cell.angle_beta   90.00
_cell.angle_gamma   90.00
#
_symmetry.space_group_name_H-M   'P 1'
#
loop_
_entity.id
_entity.type
_entity.pdbx_description
1 polymer ?
#
loop_
_entity_poly.entity_id
_entity_poly.type
_entity_poly.pdbx_seq_one_letter_code
_entity_poly.pdbx_strand_id
1 'polypeptide(L)'
;MLVVIGTAMAFFRESDVQTNGLKESSSLFAAENPSQSSLEARLASVENTLDQTLKIQGQLLELVSELSAKVAPESEAPQTRRANMSMAQSPAATPQAYGNRQRTENRFSRQRGNQVKRLIDAGFTPERAALIIDRQERLQYEQMQYSYEYHHMKDKRSERAAALQQKIQAYSNPRRVFEQELNPAEFEQYLNAFGGRTEMEIGSIIESAPAFDAGLRAGDKIIRYNNQRVFHMGDLRTQVYQAKPGSSVEVEIQRQGSSSTETIYLPAGPLGIRG
;
A
#
# COMPACT_ATOMS: atom_id res chain seq x y z
N MET A 1 -38.47 -42.01 -41.56
CA MET A 1 -38.52 -41.02 -42.66
C MET A 1 -38.41 -39.64 -42.03
N LEU A 2 -37.26 -38.96 -42.13
CA LEU A 2 -36.96 -37.91 -43.14
C LEU A 2 -37.97 -36.74 -43.07
N VAL A 3 -37.63 -35.44 -43.04
CA VAL A 3 -36.36 -34.70 -42.99
C VAL A 3 -36.71 -33.19 -42.90
N VAL A 4 -35.75 -32.38 -42.44
CA VAL A 4 -35.48 -30.96 -42.79
C VAL A 4 -36.43 -29.85 -42.33
N ILE A 5 -35.86 -28.97 -41.49
CA ILE A 5 -36.05 -27.51 -41.44
C ILE A 5 -34.59 -26.98 -41.39
N GLY A 6 -34.03 -26.16 -42.27
CA GLY A 6 -34.61 -25.21 -43.22
C GLY A 6 -34.44 -23.77 -42.69
N THR A 7 -33.20 -23.29 -42.50
CA THR A 7 -32.93 -21.88 -42.14
C THR A 7 -32.00 -21.23 -43.16
N ALA A 8 -32.44 -20.05 -43.59
CA ALA A 8 -32.04 -19.35 -44.79
C ALA A 8 -30.69 -18.64 -44.66
N MET A 9 -29.94 -18.65 -45.76
CA MET A 9 -28.87 -17.71 -46.04
C MET A 9 -29.43 -16.31 -46.32
N ALA A 10 -28.88 -15.30 -45.68
CA ALA A 10 -28.93 -13.92 -46.13
C ALA A 10 -27.50 -13.43 -46.38
N PHE A 11 -27.18 -13.23 -47.66
CA PHE A 11 -26.02 -12.47 -48.11
C PHE A 11 -26.26 -10.99 -47.78
N PHE A 12 -25.30 -10.33 -47.15
CA PHE A 12 -25.13 -8.89 -47.29
C PHE A 12 -23.66 -8.54 -47.53
N ARG A 13 -23.51 -7.56 -48.43
CA ARG A 13 -22.37 -7.28 -49.28
C ARG A 13 -21.50 -6.19 -48.65
N GLU A 14 -20.22 -6.37 -48.91
CA GLU A 14 -19.05 -5.56 -48.58
C GLU A 14 -19.19 -4.08 -48.99
N SER A 15 -18.79 -3.18 -48.09
CA SER A 15 -18.45 -1.78 -48.41
C SER A 15 -17.17 -1.42 -47.68
N ASP A 16 -16.08 -1.37 -48.45
CA ASP A 16 -14.78 -0.83 -48.10
C ASP A 16 -14.90 0.60 -47.54
N VAL A 17 -14.40 0.80 -46.32
CA VAL A 17 -13.94 2.09 -45.85
C VAL A 17 -12.54 1.89 -45.30
N GLN A 18 -11.56 2.35 -46.07
CA GLN A 18 -10.16 2.46 -45.69
C GLN A 18 -10.03 3.29 -44.40
N THR A 19 -9.61 2.65 -43.31
CA THR A 19 -8.99 3.34 -42.17
C THR A 19 -7.50 3.01 -42.17
N ASN A 20 -6.73 4.04 -42.51
CA ASN A 20 -5.28 4.03 -42.47
C ASN A 20 -4.78 3.81 -41.04
N GLY A 21 -3.99 2.74 -40.85
CA GLY A 21 -2.80 2.76 -40.01
C GLY A 21 -2.96 2.94 -38.50
N LEU A 22 -3.36 1.88 -37.81
CA LEU A 22 -2.90 1.61 -36.44
C LEU A 22 -2.36 0.18 -36.38
N LYS A 23 -1.03 0.06 -36.51
CA LYS A 23 -0.30 -1.19 -36.25
C LYS A 23 -0.43 -1.54 -34.76
N GLU A 24 -0.97 -2.72 -34.53
CA GLU A 24 -0.60 -3.70 -33.51
C GLU A 24 -0.08 -3.16 -32.16
N SER A 25 -0.96 -3.17 -31.16
CA SER A 25 -0.56 -3.42 -29.77
C SER A 25 -1.30 -4.65 -29.27
N SER A 26 -0.74 -5.80 -29.60
CA SER A 26 -1.18 -7.13 -29.22
C SER A 26 -1.16 -7.29 -27.70
N SER A 27 -2.34 -7.58 -27.13
CA SER A 27 -2.57 -8.38 -25.93
C SER A 27 -1.54 -8.29 -24.78
N LEU A 28 -1.73 -7.34 -23.87
CA LEU A 28 -1.07 -7.32 -22.54
C LEU A 28 -1.72 -8.28 -21.52
N PHE A 29 -2.75 -9.04 -21.92
CA PHE A 29 -3.44 -10.00 -21.07
C PHE A 29 -3.68 -11.31 -21.83
N ALA A 30 -2.59 -12.02 -22.13
CA ALA A 30 -2.71 -13.46 -22.33
C ALA A 30 -2.92 -14.08 -20.93
N ALA A 31 -4.16 -14.45 -20.64
CA ALA A 31 -4.50 -15.22 -19.45
C ALA A 31 -3.88 -16.62 -19.58
N GLU A 32 -2.69 -16.79 -19.02
CA GLU A 32 -2.05 -18.10 -18.90
C GLU A 32 -2.50 -18.76 -17.59
N ASN A 33 -2.97 -20.01 -17.72
CA ASN A 33 -3.69 -20.76 -16.70
C ASN A 33 -3.04 -20.75 -15.30
N PRO A 34 -3.78 -20.47 -14.21
CA PRO A 34 -3.21 -20.28 -12.87
C PRO A 34 -2.82 -21.57 -12.12
N SER A 35 -2.85 -22.74 -12.75
CA SER A 35 -2.65 -24.03 -12.07
C SER A 35 -1.25 -24.65 -12.22
N GLN A 36 -0.25 -23.96 -12.78
CA GLN A 36 1.12 -24.52 -12.94
C GLN A 36 2.29 -23.57 -12.67
N SER A 37 2.09 -22.32 -12.23
CA SER A 37 3.24 -21.47 -11.85
C SER A 37 3.75 -21.84 -10.46
N SER A 38 5.03 -22.26 -10.38
CA SER A 38 5.72 -22.51 -9.11
C SER A 38 5.69 -21.25 -8.24
N LEU A 39 5.74 -21.44 -6.91
CA LEU A 39 5.79 -20.34 -5.95
C LEU A 39 6.91 -19.35 -6.29
N GLU A 40 8.03 -19.86 -6.79
CA GLU A 40 9.20 -19.10 -7.25
C GLU A 40 8.88 -18.22 -8.47
N ALA A 41 8.12 -18.73 -9.45
CA ALA A 41 7.69 -17.94 -10.59
C ALA A 41 6.73 -16.81 -10.19
N ARG A 42 5.86 -17.06 -9.19
CA ARG A 42 4.99 -16.02 -8.63
C ARG A 42 5.78 -14.97 -7.84
N LEU A 43 6.77 -15.40 -7.06
CA LEU A 43 7.65 -14.50 -6.32
C LEU A 43 8.45 -13.60 -7.28
N ALA A 44 9.05 -14.20 -8.31
CA ALA A 44 9.80 -13.46 -9.33
C ALA A 44 8.90 -12.50 -10.13
N SER A 45 7.64 -12.88 -10.38
CA SER A 45 6.66 -11.98 -11.01
C SER A 45 6.34 -10.79 -10.10
N VAL A 46 6.16 -11.00 -8.79
CA VAL A 46 5.88 -9.92 -7.84
C VAL A 46 7.08 -8.99 -7.68
N GLU A 47 8.30 -9.54 -7.61
CA GLU A 47 9.54 -8.75 -7.55
C GLU A 47 9.72 -7.90 -8.81
N ASN A 48 9.54 -8.48 -10.00
CA ASN A 48 9.57 -7.73 -11.25
C ASN A 48 8.51 -6.62 -11.29
N THR A 49 7.30 -6.89 -10.79
CA THR A 49 6.23 -5.89 -10.76
C THR A 49 6.58 -4.74 -9.81
N LEU A 50 7.21 -5.03 -8.68
CA LEU A 50 7.66 -4.03 -7.72
C LEU A 50 8.78 -3.15 -8.30
N ASP A 51 9.78 -3.76 -8.93
CA ASP A 51 10.87 -3.04 -9.60
C ASP A 51 10.37 -2.17 -10.75
N GLN A 52 9.42 -2.67 -11.54
CA GLN A 52 8.75 -1.88 -12.57
C GLN A 52 7.97 -0.71 -11.95
N THR A 53 7.29 -0.92 -10.82
CA THR A 53 6.54 0.15 -10.14
C THR A 53 7.49 1.23 -9.63
N LEU A 54 8.62 0.86 -9.02
CA LEU A 54 9.63 1.82 -8.54
C LEU A 54 10.28 2.58 -9.70
N LYS A 55 10.56 1.89 -10.81
CA LYS A 55 11.09 2.51 -12.04
C LYS A 55 10.08 3.49 -12.66
N ILE A 56 8.82 3.09 -12.75
CA ILE A 56 7.72 3.95 -13.24
C ILE A 56 7.56 5.17 -12.33
N GLN A 57 7.64 5.01 -11.00
CA GLN A 57 7.59 6.13 -10.07
C GLN A 57 8.77 7.09 -10.25
N GLY A 58 9.98 6.58 -10.49
CA GLY A 58 11.15 7.40 -10.84
C GLY A 58 10.96 8.16 -12.15
N GLN A 59 10.49 7.49 -13.20
CA GLN A 59 10.23 8.11 -14.50
C GLN A 59 9.09 9.14 -14.45
N LEU A 60 8.05 8.91 -13.63
CA LEU A 60 6.97 9.86 -13.39
C LEU A 60 7.49 11.11 -12.67
N LEU A 61 8.38 10.95 -11.69
CA LEU A 61 9.01 12.09 -11.02
C LEU A 61 9.84 12.94 -12.00
N GLU A 62 10.53 12.29 -12.94
CA GLU A 62 11.33 12.95 -13.97
C GLU A 62 10.45 13.63 -15.03
N LEU A 63 9.39 12.97 -15.51
CA LEU A 63 8.45 13.53 -16.48
C LEU A 63 7.65 14.70 -15.89
N VAL A 64 7.23 14.61 -14.62
CA VAL A 64 6.56 15.71 -13.91
C VAL A 64 7.53 16.88 -13.74
N SER A 65 8.82 16.62 -13.52
CA SER A 65 9.85 17.65 -13.48
C SER A 65 9.99 18.35 -14.84
N GLU A 66 10.09 17.60 -15.93
CA GLU A 66 10.19 18.15 -17.29
C GLU A 66 8.93 18.92 -17.73
N LEU A 67 7.74 18.40 -17.44
CA LEU A 67 6.48 19.07 -17.74
C LEU A 67 6.32 20.35 -16.92
N SER A 68 6.74 20.35 -15.65
CA SER A 68 6.73 21.56 -14.83
C SER A 68 7.67 22.65 -15.33
N ALA A 69 8.77 22.26 -16.00
CA ALA A 69 9.68 23.19 -16.66
C ALA A 69 9.10 23.77 -17.96
N LYS A 70 8.21 23.03 -18.64
CA LYS A 70 7.55 23.46 -19.90
C LYS A 70 6.26 24.27 -19.70
N VAL A 71 5.64 24.22 -18.52
CA VAL A 71 4.35 24.91 -18.22
C VAL A 71 4.54 26.29 -17.57
N ALA A 72 5.76 26.81 -17.41
CA ALA A 72 5.96 28.20 -16.99
C ALA A 72 5.47 29.17 -18.07
N PRO A 73 4.49 30.06 -17.81
CA PRO A 73 4.05 31.03 -18.81
C PRO A 73 5.12 32.09 -19.03
N GLU A 74 5.32 32.45 -20.31
CA GLU A 74 6.03 33.64 -20.75
C GLU A 74 5.45 34.87 -20.04
N SER A 75 6.17 35.42 -19.07
CA SER A 75 5.83 36.73 -18.50
C SER A 75 6.48 37.81 -19.37
N GLU A 76 5.65 38.50 -20.15
CA GLU A 76 5.97 39.73 -20.87
C GLU A 76 6.66 40.76 -19.97
N ALA A 77 7.72 41.38 -20.49
CA ALA A 77 8.25 42.68 -20.05
C ALA A 77 7.84 43.75 -21.10
N PRO A 78 8.17 45.07 -21.02
CA PRO A 78 8.89 45.84 -19.98
C PRO A 78 8.30 47.27 -19.72
N GLN A 79 8.64 47.95 -18.61
CA GLN A 79 8.73 49.43 -18.62
C GLN A 79 9.91 49.97 -17.81
N THR A 80 10.60 50.90 -18.45
CA THR A 80 11.91 51.48 -18.19
C THR A 80 11.89 52.68 -17.23
N ARG A 81 12.97 52.88 -16.46
CA ARG A 81 13.80 54.12 -16.48
C ARG A 81 15.10 54.00 -15.67
N ARG A 82 16.22 54.11 -16.41
CA ARG A 82 17.50 54.84 -16.19
C ARG A 82 18.04 55.00 -14.75
N ALA A 83 19.34 54.93 -14.45
CA ALA A 83 20.56 54.70 -15.23
C ALA A 83 21.72 54.43 -14.23
N ASN A 84 22.71 53.61 -14.60
CA ASN A 84 24.11 54.03 -14.75
C ASN A 84 25.02 52.81 -15.02
N MET A 85 25.89 52.96 -16.00
CA MET A 85 26.93 52.01 -16.39
C MET A 85 28.05 51.95 -15.35
N SER A 86 28.56 50.75 -15.10
CA SER A 86 30.00 50.50 -15.05
C SER A 86 30.27 49.02 -15.27
N MET A 87 31.09 48.69 -16.26
CA MET A 87 31.58 47.35 -16.53
C MET A 87 32.74 47.01 -15.58
N ALA A 88 32.66 45.87 -14.91
CA ALA A 88 33.82 45.05 -14.58
C ALA A 88 33.38 43.58 -14.46
N GLN A 89 34.12 42.72 -15.14
CA GLN A 89 33.83 41.32 -15.38
C GLN A 89 34.02 40.45 -14.12
N SER A 90 33.11 39.50 -13.93
CA SER A 90 33.34 38.18 -13.31
C SER A 90 32.14 37.30 -13.67
N PRO A 91 32.31 36.05 -14.15
CA PRO A 91 31.19 35.14 -14.35
C PRO A 91 30.77 34.61 -12.98
N ALA A 92 29.94 35.37 -12.28
CA ALA A 92 29.28 34.91 -11.07
C ALA A 92 28.22 33.88 -11.46
N ALA A 93 28.29 32.72 -10.79
CA ALA A 93 27.40 31.59 -10.96
C ALA A 93 25.91 31.99 -10.99
N THR A 94 25.18 31.37 -11.90
CA THR A 94 23.73 31.53 -12.12
C THR A 94 22.93 31.36 -10.81
N PRO A 95 22.03 32.28 -10.41
CA PRO A 95 21.23 32.16 -9.18
C PRO A 95 20.09 31.12 -9.23
N GLN A 96 19.98 30.32 -10.29
CA GLN A 96 18.81 29.47 -10.54
C GLN A 96 18.67 28.28 -9.57
N ALA A 97 19.71 27.94 -8.79
CA ALA A 97 19.67 26.85 -7.82
C ALA A 97 18.92 27.17 -6.52
N TYR A 98 18.73 28.46 -6.16
CA TYR A 98 18.10 28.84 -4.88
C TYR A 98 16.57 28.78 -4.91
N GLY A 99 15.93 29.07 -6.05
CA GLY A 99 14.47 29.03 -6.17
C GLY A 99 13.88 27.62 -6.17
N ASN A 100 14.63 26.64 -6.68
CA ASN A 100 14.15 25.26 -6.78
C ASN A 100 14.26 24.49 -5.44
N ARG A 101 15.26 24.85 -4.62
CA ARG A 101 15.46 24.30 -3.27
C ARG A 101 14.35 24.74 -2.30
N GLN A 102 13.98 26.03 -2.32
CA GLN A 102 12.87 26.56 -1.53
C GLN A 102 11.51 25.93 -1.89
N ARG A 103 11.23 25.69 -3.18
CA ARG A 103 9.98 25.02 -3.60
C ARG A 103 9.90 23.56 -3.15
N THR A 104 11.03 22.87 -3.14
CA THR A 104 11.13 21.46 -2.72
C THR A 104 11.01 21.32 -1.20
N GLU A 105 11.71 22.16 -0.42
CA GLU A 105 11.58 22.27 1.04
C GLU A 105 10.13 22.55 1.45
N ASN A 106 9.44 23.41 0.69
CA ASN A 106 8.03 23.73 0.93
C ASN A 106 7.10 22.53 0.69
N ARG A 107 7.43 21.58 -0.19
CA ARG A 107 6.57 20.41 -0.45
C ARG A 107 6.67 19.37 0.67
N PHE A 108 7.89 19.01 1.08
CA PHE A 108 8.11 18.05 2.17
C PHE A 108 7.50 18.54 3.48
N SER A 109 7.70 19.82 3.80
CA SER A 109 7.12 20.46 4.98
C SER A 109 5.59 20.41 4.97
N ARG A 110 4.96 20.63 3.81
CA ARG A 110 3.49 20.51 3.65
C ARG A 110 3.01 19.07 3.80
N GLN A 111 3.71 18.11 3.22
CA GLN A 111 3.35 16.69 3.34
C GLN A 111 3.41 16.23 4.80
N ARG A 112 4.50 16.56 5.51
CA ARG A 112 4.65 16.29 6.94
C ARG A 112 3.54 16.95 7.74
N GLY A 113 3.25 18.23 7.50
CA GLY A 113 2.15 18.95 8.14
C GLY A 113 0.79 18.27 7.93
N ASN A 114 0.50 17.80 6.72
CA ASN A 114 -0.73 17.07 6.41
C ASN A 114 -0.80 15.71 7.11
N GLN A 115 0.32 15.00 7.27
CA GLN A 115 0.37 13.74 8.02
C GLN A 115 0.14 13.96 9.52
N VAL A 116 0.78 14.97 10.12
CA VAL A 116 0.57 15.35 11.53
C VAL A 116 -0.89 15.73 11.75
N LYS A 117 -1.48 16.53 10.85
CA LYS A 117 -2.89 16.92 10.95
C LYS A 117 -3.83 15.70 10.95
N ARG A 118 -3.61 14.72 10.07
CA ARG A 118 -4.43 13.49 10.03
C ARG A 118 -4.39 12.71 11.34
N LEU A 119 -3.22 12.65 11.99
CA LEU A 119 -3.10 12.02 13.30
C LEU A 119 -3.83 12.80 14.39
N ILE A 120 -3.76 14.14 14.37
CA ILE A 120 -4.51 15.00 15.29
C ILE A 120 -6.02 14.79 15.09
N ASP A 121 -6.48 14.79 13.84
CA ASP A 121 -7.89 14.56 13.50
C ASP A 121 -8.36 13.16 13.95
N ALA A 122 -7.45 12.19 14.05
CA ALA A 122 -7.71 10.85 14.56
C ALA A 122 -7.62 10.72 16.09
N GLY A 123 -7.30 11.81 16.81
CA GLY A 123 -7.33 11.86 18.28
C GLY A 123 -5.97 11.92 18.98
N PHE A 124 -4.85 12.03 18.24
CA PHE A 124 -3.53 12.22 18.86
C PHE A 124 -3.30 13.67 19.31
N THR A 125 -2.47 13.83 20.35
CA THR A 125 -1.93 15.16 20.69
C THR A 125 -0.96 15.63 19.60
N PRO A 126 -0.80 16.96 19.38
CA PRO A 126 0.12 17.47 18.37
C PRO A 126 1.57 17.01 18.54
N GLU A 127 2.04 16.92 19.79
CA GLU A 127 3.38 16.45 20.13
C GLU A 127 3.54 14.95 19.80
N ARG A 128 2.59 14.11 20.24
CA ARG A 128 2.62 12.67 19.96
C ARG A 128 2.51 12.38 18.47
N ALA A 129 1.65 13.11 17.75
CA ALA A 129 1.53 13.01 16.30
C ALA A 129 2.86 13.36 15.60
N ALA A 130 3.53 14.44 15.99
CA ALA A 130 4.83 14.81 15.44
C ALA A 130 5.88 13.72 15.70
N LEU A 131 5.91 13.13 16.89
CA LEU A 131 6.84 12.03 17.22
C LEU A 131 6.59 10.77 16.37
N ILE A 132 5.32 10.42 16.11
CA ILE A 132 4.97 9.27 15.25
C ILE A 132 5.48 9.50 13.82
N ILE A 133 5.30 10.70 13.27
CA ILE A 133 5.80 11.02 11.93
C ILE A 133 7.34 11.00 11.89
N ASP A 134 7.98 11.54 12.91
CA ASP A 134 9.44 11.51 13.04
C ASP A 134 9.98 10.08 13.14
N ARG A 135 9.25 9.19 13.84
CA ARG A 135 9.54 7.77 13.90
C ARG A 135 9.35 7.08 12.55
N GLN A 136 8.28 7.38 11.80
CA GLN A 136 8.06 6.88 10.44
C GLN A 136 9.23 7.22 9.52
N GLU A 137 9.69 8.48 9.53
CA GLU A 137 10.82 8.92 8.72
C GLU A 137 12.12 8.20 9.09
N ARG A 138 12.37 8.00 10.40
CA ARG A 138 13.52 7.19 10.86
C ARG A 138 13.45 5.75 10.38
N LEU A 139 12.29 5.10 10.48
CA LEU A 139 12.12 3.71 10.02
C LEU A 139 12.36 3.60 8.51
N GLN A 140 11.88 4.57 7.73
CA GLN A 140 12.14 4.63 6.30
C GLN A 140 13.64 4.79 6.00
N TYR A 141 14.33 5.65 6.75
CA TYR A 141 15.77 5.82 6.61
C TYR A 141 16.56 4.56 6.96
N GLU A 142 16.25 3.90 8.07
CA GLU A 142 16.84 2.62 8.46
C GLU A 142 16.62 1.54 7.39
N GLN A 143 15.41 1.47 6.83
CA GLN A 143 15.10 0.58 5.71
C GLN A 143 15.99 0.87 4.49
N MET A 144 16.18 2.14 4.11
CA MET A 144 17.07 2.53 3.00
C MET A 144 18.53 2.14 3.28
N GLN A 145 18.99 2.25 4.52
CA GLN A 145 20.33 1.82 4.88
C GLN A 145 20.50 0.31 4.74
N TYR A 146 19.54 -0.47 5.25
CA TYR A 146 19.58 -1.92 5.12
C TYR A 146 19.47 -2.38 3.66
N SER A 147 18.63 -1.73 2.86
CA SER A 147 18.51 -2.05 1.43
C SER A 147 19.80 -1.70 0.69
N TYR A 148 20.42 -0.56 0.97
CA TYR A 148 21.71 -0.19 0.41
C TYR A 148 22.80 -1.21 0.76
N GLU A 149 22.92 -1.57 2.03
CA GLU A 149 23.89 -2.56 2.50
C GLU A 149 23.66 -3.91 1.83
N TYR A 150 22.40 -4.37 1.79
CA TYR A 150 22.03 -5.60 1.13
C TYR A 150 22.45 -5.56 -0.34
N HIS A 151 22.09 -4.52 -1.10
CA HIS A 151 22.40 -4.40 -2.53
C HIS A 151 23.90 -4.47 -2.82
N HIS A 152 24.74 -3.83 -2.00
CA HIS A 152 26.20 -3.78 -2.19
C HIS A 152 26.93 -5.02 -1.62
N MET A 153 26.22 -5.91 -0.93
CA MET A 153 26.79 -7.14 -0.43
C MET A 153 27.13 -8.11 -1.57
N LYS A 154 28.36 -8.64 -1.57
CA LYS A 154 28.83 -9.62 -2.57
C LYS A 154 28.19 -10.99 -2.40
N ASP A 155 28.05 -11.45 -1.15
CA ASP A 155 27.49 -12.77 -0.83
C ASP A 155 26.07 -12.69 -0.27
N LYS A 156 25.09 -12.89 -1.17
CA LYS A 156 23.66 -12.88 -0.86
C LYS A 156 23.16 -14.12 -0.13
N ARG A 157 23.98 -15.18 -0.02
CA ARG A 157 23.60 -16.45 0.62
C ARG A 157 24.07 -16.53 2.07
N SER A 158 24.84 -15.54 2.53
CA SER A 158 25.33 -15.47 3.91
C SER A 158 24.21 -15.28 4.93
N GLU A 159 24.46 -15.69 6.19
CA GLU A 159 23.54 -15.42 7.31
C GLU A 159 23.29 -13.91 7.50
N ARG A 160 24.30 -13.07 7.24
CA ARG A 160 24.16 -11.61 7.29
C ARG A 160 23.20 -11.10 6.23
N ALA A 161 23.25 -11.63 5.01
CA ALA A 161 22.30 -11.29 3.95
C ALA A 161 20.86 -11.64 4.35
N ALA A 162 20.66 -12.83 4.94
CA ALA A 162 19.37 -13.25 5.46
C ALA A 162 18.86 -12.32 6.58
N ALA A 163 19.74 -11.95 7.52
CA ALA A 163 19.39 -11.02 8.60
C ALA A 163 19.02 -9.61 8.08
N LEU A 164 19.76 -9.09 7.09
CA LEU A 164 19.42 -7.82 6.44
C LEU A 164 18.08 -7.89 5.72
N GLN A 165 17.81 -8.99 5.00
CA GLN A 165 16.54 -9.17 4.31
C GLN A 165 15.36 -9.19 5.29
N GLN A 166 15.51 -9.88 6.43
CA GLN A 166 14.52 -9.86 7.50
C GLN A 166 14.29 -8.44 8.06
N LYS A 167 15.36 -7.67 8.27
CA LYS A 167 15.25 -6.26 8.69
C LYS A 167 14.55 -5.42 7.62
N ILE A 168 14.91 -5.53 6.35
CA ILE A 168 14.25 -4.80 5.26
C ILE A 168 12.74 -5.08 5.27
N GLN A 169 12.34 -6.33 5.41
CA GLN A 169 10.93 -6.74 5.46
C GLN A 169 10.19 -6.27 6.72
N ALA A 170 10.86 -6.27 7.87
CA ALA A 170 10.27 -5.80 9.12
C ALA A 170 10.00 -4.28 9.07
N TYR A 171 10.96 -3.52 8.53
CA TYR A 171 10.91 -2.06 8.49
C TYR A 171 10.16 -1.52 7.26
N SER A 172 9.94 -2.33 6.22
CA SER A 172 9.15 -1.93 5.04
C SER A 172 7.68 -1.68 5.34
N ASN A 173 7.18 -2.21 6.47
CA ASN A 173 5.80 -2.01 6.88
C ASN A 173 5.76 -1.31 8.25
N PRO A 174 5.76 0.04 8.29
CA PRO A 174 5.78 0.80 9.54
C PRO A 174 4.62 0.44 10.46
N ARG A 175 3.48 -0.04 9.90
CA ARG A 175 2.35 -0.55 10.67
C ARG A 175 2.78 -1.61 11.70
N ARG A 176 3.62 -2.58 11.32
CA ARG A 176 4.04 -3.68 12.21
C ARG A 176 4.90 -3.19 13.37
N VAL A 177 5.70 -2.14 13.13
CA VAL A 177 6.52 -1.51 14.17
C VAL A 177 5.62 -0.75 15.13
N PHE A 178 4.68 0.05 14.62
CA PHE A 178 3.74 0.79 15.47
C PHE A 178 2.77 -0.09 16.23
N GLU A 179 2.44 -1.29 15.73
CA GLU A 179 1.64 -2.26 16.47
C GLU A 179 2.31 -2.70 17.78
N GLN A 180 3.65 -2.67 17.83
CA GLN A 180 4.44 -3.03 19.01
C GLN A 180 4.80 -1.81 19.87
N GLU A 181 5.01 -0.64 19.24
CA GLU A 181 5.42 0.60 19.93
C GLU A 181 4.24 1.39 20.51
N LEU A 182 3.05 1.27 19.92
CA LEU A 182 1.84 1.96 20.37
C LEU A 182 0.99 1.03 21.23
N ASN A 183 0.26 1.60 22.19
CA ASN A 183 -0.78 0.84 22.87
C ASN A 183 -1.98 0.60 21.93
N PRO A 184 -2.89 -0.35 22.23
CA PRO A 184 -3.98 -0.70 21.31
C PRO A 184 -4.87 0.48 20.90
N ALA A 185 -5.17 1.40 21.82
CA ALA A 185 -6.00 2.56 21.52
C ALA A 185 -5.28 3.57 20.60
N GLU A 186 -4.00 3.85 20.86
CA GLU A 186 -3.16 4.67 19.98
C GLU A 186 -3.02 4.00 18.61
N PHE A 187 -2.84 2.69 18.54
CA PHE A 187 -2.72 1.99 17.27
C PHE A 187 -4.01 2.05 16.45
N GLU A 188 -5.18 1.98 17.09
CA GLU A 188 -6.47 2.22 16.41
C GLU A 188 -6.56 3.63 15.84
N GLN A 189 -6.20 4.65 16.61
CA GLN A 189 -6.14 6.03 16.14
C GLN A 189 -5.18 6.17 14.95
N TYR A 190 -4.03 5.51 15.01
CA TYR A 190 -3.04 5.49 13.93
C TYR A 190 -3.63 4.88 12.65
N LEU A 191 -4.29 3.73 12.78
CA LEU A 191 -4.95 3.08 11.65
C LEU A 191 -6.05 3.98 11.06
N ASN A 192 -6.87 4.61 11.90
CA ASN A 192 -7.90 5.56 11.46
C ASN A 192 -7.31 6.73 10.65
N ALA A 193 -6.17 7.29 11.08
CA ALA A 193 -5.51 8.40 10.40
C ALA A 193 -5.01 8.05 8.98
N PHE A 194 -4.67 6.78 8.74
CA PHE A 194 -4.07 6.30 7.49
C PHE A 194 -5.00 5.40 6.67
N GLY A 195 -6.28 5.30 7.03
CA GLY A 195 -7.27 4.47 6.31
C GLY A 195 -7.04 2.96 6.49
N GLY A 196 -6.37 2.58 7.57
CA GLY A 196 -6.21 1.19 7.97
C GLY A 196 -7.52 0.62 8.54
N ARG A 197 -7.74 -0.68 8.32
CA ARG A 197 -8.83 -1.41 8.99
C ARG A 197 -8.47 -1.58 10.47
N THR A 198 -9.39 -1.15 11.34
CA THR A 198 -9.34 -1.27 12.81
C THR A 198 -10.19 -2.43 13.33
N GLU A 199 -10.90 -3.11 12.44
CA GLU A 199 -11.88 -4.14 12.73
C GLU A 199 -11.71 -5.31 11.76
N MET A 200 -11.84 -6.52 12.30
CA MET A 200 -11.88 -7.75 11.51
C MET A 200 -13.33 -8.21 11.37
N GLU A 201 -13.89 -8.03 10.18
CA GLU A 201 -15.22 -8.52 9.83
C GLU A 201 -15.13 -9.93 9.24
N ILE A 202 -16.08 -10.79 9.61
CA ILE A 202 -16.21 -12.13 9.08
C ILE A 202 -16.92 -12.07 7.73
N GLY A 203 -16.21 -12.39 6.64
CA GLY A 203 -16.79 -12.44 5.30
C GLY A 203 -17.63 -13.69 5.06
N SER A 204 -17.12 -14.87 5.44
CA SER A 204 -17.88 -16.12 5.38
C SER A 204 -17.40 -17.14 6.42
N ILE A 205 -18.26 -18.09 6.76
CA ILE A 205 -17.98 -19.16 7.72
C ILE A 205 -18.30 -20.49 7.05
N ILE A 206 -17.45 -21.48 7.30
CA ILE A 206 -17.68 -22.86 6.88
C ILE A 206 -18.76 -23.48 7.79
N GLU A 207 -19.85 -23.96 7.21
CA GLU A 207 -20.87 -24.72 7.94
C GLU A 207 -20.23 -25.94 8.61
N SER A 208 -20.64 -26.26 9.84
CA SER A 208 -20.03 -27.30 10.71
C SER A 208 -18.60 -27.03 11.22
N ALA A 209 -18.07 -25.83 11.03
CA ALA A 209 -16.81 -25.44 11.65
C ALA A 209 -17.01 -24.91 13.08
N PRO A 210 -15.96 -24.92 13.93
CA PRO A 210 -16.10 -24.49 15.32
C PRO A 210 -16.66 -23.08 15.53
N ALA A 211 -16.34 -22.13 14.64
CA ALA A 211 -16.93 -20.79 14.68
C ALA A 211 -18.43 -20.80 14.41
N PHE A 212 -18.89 -21.61 13.44
CA PHE A 212 -20.30 -21.73 13.10
C PHE A 212 -21.11 -22.33 14.25
N ASP A 213 -20.57 -23.40 14.85
CA ASP A 213 -21.19 -24.13 15.96
C ASP A 213 -21.29 -23.26 17.23
N ALA A 214 -20.30 -22.39 17.44
CA ALA A 214 -20.33 -21.39 18.50
C ALA A 214 -21.25 -20.18 18.20
N GLY A 215 -21.92 -20.18 17.06
CA GLY A 215 -22.91 -19.17 16.72
C GLY A 215 -22.37 -17.93 16.00
N LEU A 216 -21.11 -17.90 15.55
CA LEU A 216 -20.62 -16.82 14.69
C LEU A 216 -21.31 -16.87 13.32
N ARG A 217 -21.51 -15.70 12.73
CA ARG A 217 -22.13 -15.52 11.41
C ARG A 217 -21.32 -14.56 10.56
N ALA A 218 -21.55 -14.60 9.24
CA ALA A 218 -21.00 -13.59 8.34
C ALA A 218 -21.54 -12.19 8.71
N GLY A 219 -20.67 -11.18 8.63
CA GLY A 219 -20.95 -9.81 9.07
C GLY A 219 -20.65 -9.54 10.55
N ASP A 220 -20.41 -10.56 11.37
CA ASP A 220 -19.90 -10.36 12.74
C ASP A 220 -18.47 -9.81 12.68
N LYS A 221 -18.14 -8.93 13.62
CA LYS A 221 -16.80 -8.39 13.78
C LYS A 221 -16.12 -9.02 14.98
N ILE A 222 -14.89 -9.48 14.82
CA ILE A 222 -14.07 -9.96 15.93
C ILE A 222 -13.24 -8.78 16.45
N ILE A 223 -13.44 -8.45 17.72
CA ILE A 223 -12.77 -7.35 18.40
C ILE A 223 -11.54 -7.89 19.13
N ARG A 224 -11.70 -8.97 19.90
CA ARG A 224 -10.61 -9.64 20.61
C ARG A 224 -10.68 -11.15 20.48
N TYR A 225 -9.52 -11.79 20.52
CA TYR A 225 -9.38 -13.23 20.63
C TYR A 225 -8.30 -13.53 21.67
N ASN A 226 -8.60 -14.38 22.64
CA ASN A 226 -7.70 -14.70 23.75
C ASN A 226 -7.19 -13.44 24.50
N ASN A 227 -8.11 -12.51 24.78
CA ASN A 227 -7.85 -11.22 25.44
C ASN A 227 -6.87 -10.30 24.67
N GLN A 228 -6.55 -10.62 23.42
CA GLN A 228 -5.72 -9.80 22.54
C GLN A 228 -6.58 -9.15 21.46
N ARG A 229 -6.27 -7.89 21.12
CA ARG A 229 -7.00 -7.14 20.08
C ARG A 229 -6.74 -7.75 18.71
N VAL A 230 -7.77 -7.75 17.87
CA VAL A 230 -7.72 -8.23 16.47
C VAL A 230 -8.07 -7.07 15.56
N PHE A 231 -7.15 -6.69 14.66
CA PHE A 231 -7.38 -5.63 13.67
C PHE A 231 -7.60 -6.19 12.27
N HIS A 232 -7.05 -7.38 11.99
CA HIS A 232 -7.24 -8.08 10.72
C HIS A 232 -7.09 -9.60 10.85
N MET A 233 -7.40 -10.29 9.75
CA MET A 233 -7.30 -11.76 9.67
C MET A 233 -5.91 -12.31 10.01
N GLY A 234 -4.84 -11.58 9.65
CA GLY A 234 -3.47 -11.95 10.03
C GLY A 234 -3.25 -12.06 11.54
N ASP A 235 -3.88 -11.18 12.34
CA ASP A 235 -3.75 -11.17 13.80
C ASP A 235 -4.47 -12.37 14.37
N LEU A 236 -5.74 -12.56 13.96
CA LEU A 236 -6.55 -13.70 14.37
C LEU A 236 -5.83 -15.02 14.08
N ARG A 237 -5.28 -15.18 12.86
CA ARG A 237 -4.53 -16.37 12.49
C ARG A 237 -3.32 -16.59 13.40
N THR A 238 -2.56 -15.53 13.69
CA THR A 238 -1.39 -15.63 14.57
C THR A 238 -1.79 -16.04 15.99
N GLN A 239 -2.86 -15.44 16.53
CA GLN A 239 -3.35 -15.74 17.86
C GLN A 239 -3.96 -17.15 17.96
N VAL A 240 -4.65 -17.61 16.92
CA VAL A 240 -5.15 -19.00 16.81
C VAL A 240 -3.99 -20.01 16.87
N TYR A 241 -2.86 -19.74 16.23
CA TYR A 241 -1.68 -20.60 16.30
C TYR A 241 -0.97 -20.57 17.66
N GLN A 242 -1.14 -19.49 18.43
CA GLN A 242 -0.59 -19.37 19.79
C GLN A 242 -1.48 -20.01 20.86
N ALA A 243 -2.78 -20.18 20.56
CA ALA A 243 -3.71 -20.83 21.46
C ALA A 243 -3.35 -22.30 21.69
N LYS A 244 -3.49 -22.78 22.93
CA LYS A 244 -3.15 -24.15 23.29
C LYS A 244 -4.18 -25.12 22.67
N PRO A 245 -3.76 -26.19 21.98
CA PRO A 245 -4.70 -27.18 21.46
C PRO A 245 -5.61 -27.72 22.57
N GLY A 246 -6.91 -27.82 22.28
CA GLY A 246 -7.90 -28.34 23.22
C GLY A 246 -8.34 -27.37 24.32
N SER A 247 -7.81 -26.14 24.39
CA SER A 247 -8.36 -25.11 25.29
C SER A 247 -9.59 -24.44 24.71
N SER A 248 -10.45 -23.88 25.57
CA SER A 248 -11.48 -22.92 25.17
C SER A 248 -10.90 -21.51 25.21
N VAL A 249 -11.20 -20.71 24.20
CA VAL A 249 -10.67 -19.36 24.00
C VAL A 249 -11.80 -18.35 24.05
N GLU A 250 -11.63 -17.31 24.86
CA GLU A 250 -12.53 -16.17 24.94
C GLU A 250 -12.41 -15.31 23.67
N VAL A 251 -13.55 -14.98 23.06
CA VAL A 251 -13.63 -14.14 21.86
C VAL A 251 -14.67 -13.05 22.08
N GLU A 252 -14.23 -11.81 21.96
CA GLU A 252 -15.11 -10.64 22.00
C GLU A 252 -15.51 -10.29 20.57
N ILE A 253 -16.82 -10.24 20.31
CA ILE A 253 -17.39 -9.95 19.01
C ILE A 253 -18.38 -8.80 19.06
N GLN A 254 -18.65 -8.23 17.90
CA GLN A 254 -19.74 -7.29 17.69
C GLN A 254 -20.59 -7.81 16.54
N ARG A 255 -21.88 -8.08 16.82
CA ARG A 255 -22.82 -8.55 15.80
C ARG A 255 -23.12 -7.47 14.77
N GLN A 256 -23.42 -7.87 13.54
CA GLN A 256 -23.79 -6.92 12.50
C GLN A 256 -25.00 -6.07 12.94
N GLY A 257 -24.85 -4.73 12.87
CA GLY A 257 -25.90 -3.79 13.28
C GLY A 257 -26.04 -3.58 14.79
N SER A 258 -25.30 -4.31 15.63
CA SER A 258 -25.20 -4.07 17.06
C SER A 258 -24.11 -3.05 17.38
N SER A 259 -24.36 -2.12 18.30
CA SER A 259 -23.33 -1.24 18.86
C SER A 259 -22.59 -1.85 20.05
N SER A 260 -23.10 -2.96 20.60
CA SER A 260 -22.55 -3.60 21.80
C SER A 260 -21.73 -4.83 21.46
N THR A 261 -20.69 -5.09 22.26
CA THR A 261 -19.88 -6.30 22.18
C THR A 261 -20.47 -7.44 23.01
N GLU A 262 -20.22 -8.66 22.58
CA GLU A 262 -20.62 -9.93 23.20
C GLU A 262 -19.38 -10.82 23.35
N THR A 263 -19.27 -11.53 24.47
CA THR A 263 -18.21 -12.51 24.68
C THR A 263 -18.74 -13.91 24.41
N ILE A 264 -18.08 -14.64 23.49
CA ILE A 264 -18.34 -16.05 23.22
C ILE A 264 -17.07 -16.88 23.47
N TYR A 265 -17.21 -18.20 23.49
CA TYR A 265 -16.10 -19.13 23.68
C TYR A 265 -15.96 -20.06 22.48
N LEU A 266 -14.76 -20.14 21.91
CA LEU A 266 -14.41 -21.01 20.79
C LEU A 266 -13.39 -22.06 21.23
N PRO A 267 -13.45 -23.31 20.75
CA PRO A 267 -12.34 -24.22 20.92
C PRO A 267 -11.12 -23.70 20.15
N ALA A 268 -9.93 -23.85 20.72
CA ALA A 268 -8.68 -23.50 20.06
C ALA A 268 -8.45 -24.38 18.83
N GLY A 269 -8.02 -23.76 17.73
CA GLY A 269 -7.70 -24.45 16.48
C GLY A 269 -8.32 -23.77 15.26
N PRO A 270 -8.43 -24.50 14.12
CA PRO A 270 -8.97 -23.93 12.89
C PRO A 270 -10.44 -23.56 13.07
N LEU A 271 -10.71 -22.25 13.07
CA LEU A 271 -12.05 -21.71 13.36
C LEU A 271 -13.02 -21.86 12.17
N GLY A 272 -12.52 -22.03 10.94
CA GLY A 272 -13.35 -22.09 9.73
C GLY A 272 -13.91 -20.74 9.27
N ILE A 273 -13.21 -19.65 9.61
CA ILE A 273 -13.58 -18.27 9.25
C ILE A 273 -12.78 -17.83 8.02
N ARG A 274 -13.43 -17.14 7.09
CA ARG A 274 -12.81 -16.41 5.98
C ARG A 274 -13.16 -14.93 6.08
N GLY A 275 -12.19 -14.06 5.81
CA GLY A 275 -12.32 -12.61 5.85
C GLY A 275 -12.03 -11.99 4.51
#